data_AF-A0A816D312-F1
#
_entry.id   AF-A0A816D312-F1
#
_cell.length_a   1.000
_cell.length_b   1.000
_cell.length_c   1.000
_cell.angle_alpha   90.00
_cell.angle_beta   90.00
_cell.angle_gamma   90.00
#
_symmetry.space_group_name_H-M   'P 1'
#
loop_
_entity.id
_entity.type
_entity.pdbx_description
1 polymer ?
#
loop_
_entity_poly.entity_id
_entity_poly.type
_entity_poly.pdbx_seq_one_letter_code
_entity_poly.pdbx_strand_id
1 'polypeptide(L)'
;MSNLQELSLYFANHIAPIIDGNNLEENIFNHMTNLKKFEFNIRSIIPFNNQFNLSSNEDIQNAFKNPINNQIMSCIDCFPKANQVHSYIYSYPYTFTHFENITNNFRGELFKCVREISLFDERPFEHEFCFELLNPSHLSKNYVYIIGNRKRMRANNAQSYSILILLN
;
A
#
# COMPACT_ATOMS: atom_id res chain seq x y z
N MET A 1 6.42 30.40 -1.50
CA MET A 1 6.07 29.23 -0.68
C MET A 1 4.61 28.87 -0.95
N SER A 2 4.27 27.58 -1.00
CA SER A 2 2.92 27.11 -1.29
C SER A 2 1.95 27.43 -0.13
N ASN A 3 0.73 27.85 -0.45
CA ASN A 3 -0.37 28.02 0.52
C ASN A 3 -1.21 26.75 0.70
N LEU A 4 -0.75 25.63 0.13
CA LEU A 4 -1.44 24.35 0.22
C LEU A 4 -1.49 23.88 1.68
N GLN A 5 -2.71 23.64 2.19
CA GLN A 5 -2.92 23.18 3.56
C GLN A 5 -3.23 21.69 3.65
N GLU A 6 -3.66 21.08 2.54
CA GLU A 6 -4.00 19.66 2.48
C GLU A 6 -3.42 19.03 1.21
N LEU A 7 -2.83 17.84 1.34
CA LEU A 7 -2.28 17.09 0.23
C LEU A 7 -2.55 15.60 0.44
N SER A 8 -3.12 14.96 -0.59
CA SER A 8 -3.26 13.50 -0.66
C SER A 8 -2.35 12.98 -1.77
N LEU A 9 -1.42 12.09 -1.45
CA LEU A 9 -0.41 11.57 -2.36
C LEU A 9 -0.53 10.06 -2.52
N TYR A 10 -0.84 9.60 -3.73
CA TYR A 10 -0.63 8.21 -4.12
C TYR A 10 0.61 8.13 -5.00
N PHE A 11 1.58 7.29 -4.64
CA PHE A 11 2.83 7.17 -5.39
C PHE A 11 3.31 5.73 -5.47
N ALA A 12 3.57 5.25 -6.67
CA ALA A 12 4.16 3.94 -6.92
C ALA A 12 5.54 4.12 -7.56
N ASN A 13 6.58 3.72 -6.83
CA ASN A 13 7.97 3.82 -7.26
C ASN A 13 8.49 2.46 -7.73
N HIS A 14 9.08 2.42 -8.92
CA HIS A 14 9.66 1.21 -9.49
C HIS A 14 11.19 1.35 -9.54
N ILE A 15 11.91 0.38 -8.97
CA ILE A 15 13.38 0.27 -9.06
C ILE A 15 14.08 1.48 -8.41
N ALA A 16 13.70 1.81 -7.18
CA ALA A 16 14.28 2.90 -6.40
C ALA A 16 14.23 2.56 -4.90
N PRO A 17 15.02 3.24 -4.06
CA PRO A 17 15.00 3.01 -2.62
C PRO A 17 13.61 3.23 -2.02
N ILE A 18 13.36 2.63 -0.85
CA ILE A 18 12.15 2.89 -0.07
C ILE A 18 12.07 4.38 0.23
N ILE A 19 10.92 4.98 -0.05
CA ILE A 19 10.60 6.34 0.38
C ILE A 19 10.05 6.25 1.81
N ASP A 20 10.88 6.58 2.79
CA ASP A 20 10.54 6.57 4.21
C ASP A 20 10.17 7.98 4.73
N GLY A 21 10.03 8.10 6.06
CA GLY A 21 9.72 9.37 6.71
C GLY A 21 10.79 10.45 6.50
N ASN A 22 12.08 10.07 6.49
CA ASN A 22 13.17 11.02 6.26
C ASN A 22 13.11 11.59 4.83
N ASN A 23 12.84 10.73 3.85
CA ASN A 23 12.69 11.13 2.45
C ASN A 23 11.54 12.14 2.29
N LEU A 24 10.40 11.89 2.95
CA LEU A 24 9.25 12.80 2.90
C LEU A 24 9.49 14.10 3.69
N GLU A 25 10.27 14.05 4.77
CA GLU A 25 10.67 15.23 5.53
C GLU A 25 11.53 16.17 4.69
N GLU A 26 12.57 15.62 4.07
CA GLU A 26 13.47 16.37 3.20
C GLU A 26 12.75 16.97 1.99
N ASN A 27 11.87 16.22 1.34
CA ASN A 27 11.31 16.61 0.04
C ASN A 27 9.91 17.26 0.11
N ILE A 28 9.15 17.07 1.19
CA ILE A 28 7.80 17.60 1.32
C ILE A 28 7.67 18.47 2.57
N PHE A 29 7.87 17.92 3.77
CA PHE A 29 7.52 18.63 5.01
C PHE A 29 8.34 19.91 5.21
N ASN A 30 9.63 19.90 4.87
CA ASN A 30 10.49 21.09 4.98
C ASN A 30 10.11 22.20 4.00
N HIS A 31 9.41 21.88 2.91
CA HIS A 31 9.07 22.83 1.85
C HIS A 31 7.61 23.29 1.90
N MET A 32 6.71 22.45 2.44
CA MET A 32 5.28 22.70 2.57
C MET A 32 4.92 23.07 4.01
N THR A 33 5.49 24.15 4.52
CA THR A 33 5.35 24.59 5.92
C THR A 33 3.92 24.93 6.36
N ASN A 34 3.01 25.17 5.41
CA ASN A 34 1.59 25.43 5.67
C ASN A 34 0.72 24.16 5.64
N LEU A 35 1.32 22.99 5.36
CA LEU A 35 0.59 21.74 5.26
C LEU A 35 0.11 21.30 6.65
N LYS A 36 -1.20 21.25 6.83
CA LYS A 36 -1.87 20.84 8.07
C LYS A 36 -2.36 19.41 8.01
N LYS A 37 -2.61 18.91 6.80
CA LYS A 37 -3.08 17.55 6.56
C LYS A 37 -2.29 16.94 5.42
N PHE A 38 -1.71 15.78 5.67
CA PHE A 38 -1.03 15.01 4.64
C PHE A 38 -1.55 13.58 4.70
N GLU A 39 -2.07 13.09 3.59
CA GLU A 39 -2.48 11.70 3.45
C GLU A 39 -1.65 11.08 2.35
N PHE A 40 -1.20 9.85 2.52
CA PHE A 40 -0.44 9.20 1.47
C PHE A 40 -0.58 7.70 1.46
N ASN A 41 -0.33 7.14 0.27
CA ASN A 41 -0.12 5.73 0.02
C ASN A 41 1.07 5.60 -0.94
N ILE A 42 2.19 5.17 -0.40
CA ILE A 42 3.45 5.01 -1.13
C ILE A 42 3.75 3.53 -1.24
N ARG A 43 3.96 3.09 -2.47
CA ARG A 43 4.43 1.75 -2.79
C ARG A 43 5.80 1.85 -3.42
N SER A 44 6.77 1.12 -2.89
CA SER A 44 8.10 0.97 -3.48
C SER A 44 8.31 -0.48 -3.92
N ILE A 45 8.73 -0.68 -5.17
CA ILE A 45 9.05 -1.99 -5.73
C ILE A 45 10.55 -2.05 -5.97
N ILE A 46 11.23 -2.93 -5.23
CA ILE A 46 12.68 -3.03 -5.18
C ILE A 46 13.10 -4.41 -5.69
N PRO A 47 14.21 -4.52 -6.43
CA PRO A 47 14.80 -5.81 -6.76
C PRO A 47 15.11 -6.66 -5.52
N PHE A 48 14.82 -7.97 -5.57
CA PHE A 48 14.98 -8.88 -4.42
C PHE A 48 16.43 -9.02 -3.94
N ASN A 49 17.41 -8.87 -4.83
CA ASN A 49 18.83 -8.85 -4.47
C ASN A 49 19.21 -7.66 -3.55
N ASN A 50 18.40 -6.60 -3.50
CA ASN A 50 18.60 -5.47 -2.60
C ASN A 50 17.90 -5.64 -1.25
N GLN A 51 17.33 -6.83 -0.96
CA GLN A 51 16.56 -7.06 0.27
C GLN A 51 17.36 -6.88 1.57
N PHE A 52 18.67 -7.08 1.53
CA PHE A 52 19.54 -7.04 2.71
C PHE A 52 19.67 -5.64 3.33
N ASN A 53 19.27 -4.60 2.59
CA ASN A 53 19.29 -3.21 3.05
C ASN A 53 17.88 -2.69 3.40
N LEU A 54 16.88 -3.57 3.51
CA LEU A 54 15.53 -3.17 3.85
C LEU A 54 15.42 -2.91 5.35
N SER A 55 15.00 -1.71 5.70
CA SER A 55 14.51 -1.36 7.04
C SER A 55 13.31 -2.23 7.42
N SER A 56 13.20 -2.59 8.71
CA SER A 56 11.99 -3.27 9.19
C SER A 56 10.77 -2.35 9.10
N ASN A 57 9.56 -2.92 9.20
CA ASN A 57 8.34 -2.10 9.26
C ASN A 57 8.38 -1.09 10.41
N GLU A 58 8.93 -1.50 11.56
CA GLU A 58 9.11 -0.65 12.75
C GLU A 58 10.08 0.50 12.46
N ASP A 59 11.24 0.20 11.84
CA ASP A 59 12.20 1.24 11.45
C ASP A 59 11.59 2.26 10.49
N ILE A 60 10.83 1.79 9.50
CA ILE A 60 10.13 2.65 8.53
C ILE A 60 9.14 3.56 9.25
N GLN A 61 8.32 3.02 10.15
CA GLN A 61 7.34 3.80 10.92
C GLN A 61 8.04 4.81 11.84
N ASN A 62 9.13 4.41 12.50
CA ASN A 62 9.91 5.27 13.39
C ASN A 62 10.64 6.40 12.66
N ALA A 63 10.86 6.28 11.35
CA ALA A 63 11.42 7.37 10.53
C ALA A 63 10.46 8.57 10.41
N PHE A 64 9.15 8.39 10.68
CA PHE A 64 8.18 9.47 10.65
C PHE A 64 8.12 10.19 11.99
N LYS A 65 8.90 11.27 12.12
CA LYS A 65 8.96 12.07 13.35
C LYS A 65 7.87 13.14 13.43
N ASN A 66 7.24 13.47 12.31
CA ASN A 66 6.34 14.62 12.20
C ASN A 66 4.88 14.23 12.52
N PRO A 67 4.21 14.91 13.47
CA PRO A 67 2.86 14.58 13.93
C PRO A 67 1.73 14.97 12.97
N ILE A 68 2.01 15.51 11.77
CA ILE A 68 0.97 15.85 10.78
C ILE A 68 0.09 14.62 10.46
N ASN A 69 0.63 13.41 10.64
CA ASN A 69 -0.09 12.15 10.44
C ASN A 69 -0.30 11.45 11.78
N ASN A 70 -1.55 11.05 12.06
CA ASN A 70 -1.90 10.41 13.33
C ASN A 70 -1.19 9.08 13.56
N GLN A 71 -1.05 8.28 12.50
CA GLN A 71 -0.43 6.96 12.57
C GLN A 71 0.06 6.57 11.16
N ILE A 72 1.23 5.95 11.08
CA ILE A 72 1.80 5.44 9.82
C ILE A 72 1.80 3.92 9.87
N MET A 73 1.27 3.32 8.83
CA MET A 73 1.32 1.88 8.62
C MET A 73 2.37 1.54 7.57
N SER A 74 3.01 0.40 7.76
CA SER A 74 3.94 -0.16 6.79
C SER A 74 3.77 -1.67 6.65
N CYS A 75 4.02 -2.17 5.45
CA CYS A 75 4.06 -3.59 5.14
C CYS A 75 5.19 -3.85 4.14
N ILE A 76 5.92 -4.94 4.33
CA ILE A 76 6.98 -5.37 3.42
C ILE A 76 6.66 -6.80 3.00
N ASP A 77 6.57 -7.00 1.68
CA ASP A 77 6.24 -8.25 1.06
C ASP A 77 7.34 -8.71 0.11
N CYS A 78 7.85 -9.90 0.36
CA CYS A 78 8.90 -10.50 -0.43
C CYS A 78 8.33 -11.41 -1.50
N PHE A 79 8.74 -11.20 -2.75
CA PHE A 79 8.35 -11.95 -3.93
C PHE A 79 9.59 -12.54 -4.64
N PRO A 80 10.14 -13.66 -4.12
CA PRO A 80 11.35 -14.25 -4.67
C PRO A 80 11.22 -14.72 -6.13
N LYS A 81 10.06 -15.26 -6.54
CA LYS A 81 9.84 -15.71 -7.92
C LYS A 81 9.74 -14.53 -8.89
N ALA A 82 9.14 -13.42 -8.48
CA ALA A 82 9.10 -12.19 -9.24
C ALA A 82 10.42 -11.40 -9.17
N ASN A 83 11.37 -11.84 -8.35
CA ASN A 83 12.63 -11.17 -8.04
C ASN A 83 12.40 -9.73 -7.53
N GLN A 84 11.37 -9.54 -6.69
CA GLN A 84 10.94 -8.23 -6.19
C GLN A 84 10.64 -8.26 -4.69
N VAL A 85 10.74 -7.11 -4.06
CA VAL A 85 10.19 -6.82 -2.73
C VAL A 85 9.33 -5.58 -2.87
N HIS A 86 8.12 -5.64 -2.31
CA HIS A 86 7.22 -4.50 -2.25
C HIS A 86 7.23 -3.96 -0.83
N SER A 87 7.37 -2.65 -0.69
CA SER A 87 7.12 -1.93 0.55
C SER A 87 5.93 -1.03 0.35
N TYR A 88 4.94 -1.13 1.23
CA TYR A 88 3.78 -0.26 1.29
C TYR A 88 3.88 0.58 2.54
N ILE A 89 3.67 1.88 2.42
CA ILE A 89 3.69 2.83 3.53
C ILE A 89 2.53 3.79 3.33
N TYR A 90 1.66 3.93 4.31
CA TYR A 90 0.47 4.77 4.19
C TYR A 90 0.08 5.42 5.50
N SER A 91 -0.59 6.57 5.39
CA SER A 91 -1.22 7.25 6.51
C SER A 91 -2.48 6.50 6.96
N TYR A 92 -2.66 6.37 8.28
CA TYR A 92 -3.86 5.80 8.89
C TYR A 92 -4.64 6.87 9.68
N PRO A 93 -6.00 6.90 9.59
CA PRO A 93 -6.85 6.01 8.80
C PRO A 93 -6.70 6.22 7.29
N TYR A 94 -6.79 5.13 6.54
CA TYR A 94 -6.67 5.17 5.08
C TYR A 94 -7.94 5.72 4.43
N THR A 95 -7.80 6.73 3.57
CA THR A 95 -8.91 7.49 2.99
C THR A 95 -9.08 7.32 1.48
N PHE A 96 -8.13 6.70 0.79
CA PHE A 96 -8.24 6.48 -0.65
C PHE A 96 -9.31 5.43 -0.97
N THR A 97 -9.89 5.52 -2.16
CA THR A 97 -10.94 4.60 -2.62
C THR A 97 -10.40 3.33 -3.26
N HIS A 98 -9.11 3.29 -3.55
CA HIS A 98 -8.45 2.17 -4.20
C HIS A 98 -7.20 1.78 -3.43
N PHE A 99 -7.02 0.49 -3.20
CA PHE A 99 -5.80 -0.05 -2.62
C PHE A 99 -5.23 -1.10 -3.55
N GLU A 100 -4.13 -0.76 -4.20
CA GLU A 100 -3.57 -1.62 -5.22
C GLU A 100 -2.47 -2.56 -4.72
N ASN A 101 -2.48 -3.77 -5.28
CA ASN A 101 -1.48 -4.81 -5.12
C ASN A 101 -1.30 -5.30 -3.67
N ILE A 102 -2.40 -5.40 -2.93
CA ILE A 102 -2.43 -6.05 -1.62
C ILE A 102 -2.02 -7.52 -1.76
N THR A 103 -1.32 -8.03 -0.75
CA THR A 103 -0.72 -9.37 -0.73
C THR A 103 -1.39 -10.20 0.36
N ASN A 104 -1.17 -11.52 0.38
CA ASN A 104 -1.74 -12.38 1.42
C ASN A 104 -1.24 -12.06 2.84
N ASN A 105 -0.18 -11.25 2.99
CA ASN A 105 0.33 -10.85 4.30
C ASN A 105 -0.37 -9.61 4.87
N PHE A 106 -1.32 -9.04 4.13
CA PHE A 106 -2.07 -7.90 4.59
C PHE A 106 -2.94 -8.26 5.79
N ARG A 107 -2.73 -7.57 6.92
CA ARG A 107 -3.32 -7.92 8.22
C ARG A 107 -4.73 -7.35 8.48
N GLY A 108 -5.43 -6.88 7.45
CA GLY A 108 -6.87 -6.59 7.56
C GLY A 108 -7.24 -5.33 8.32
N GLU A 109 -6.55 -4.20 8.10
CA GLU A 109 -6.94 -2.94 8.75
C GLU A 109 -8.14 -2.25 8.09
N LEU A 110 -8.87 -1.48 8.90
CA LEU A 110 -10.14 -0.81 8.56
C LEU A 110 -9.97 0.24 7.44
N PHE A 111 -10.35 -0.11 6.21
CA PHE A 111 -10.36 0.82 5.09
C PHE A 111 -11.78 1.23 4.74
N LYS A 112 -12.34 2.14 5.55
CA LYS A 112 -13.73 2.60 5.37
C LYS A 112 -13.99 3.15 3.95
N CYS A 113 -13.00 3.80 3.34
CA CYS A 113 -13.18 4.47 2.06
C CYS A 113 -12.88 3.58 0.85
N VAL A 114 -12.22 2.43 1.03
CA VAL A 114 -11.77 1.58 -0.07
C VAL A 114 -12.95 0.85 -0.71
N ARG A 115 -13.03 0.96 -2.04
CA ARG A 115 -14.03 0.36 -2.92
C ARG A 115 -13.41 -0.55 -3.96
N GLU A 116 -12.11 -0.41 -4.21
CA GLU A 116 -11.38 -1.22 -5.16
C GLU A 116 -10.09 -1.72 -4.52
N ILE A 117 -9.87 -3.03 -4.62
CA ILE A 117 -8.69 -3.70 -4.13
C ILE A 117 -8.10 -4.48 -5.30
N SER A 118 -6.85 -4.23 -5.65
CA SER A 118 -6.11 -5.15 -6.51
C SER A 118 -5.19 -6.01 -5.67
N LEU A 119 -5.11 -7.28 -6.01
CA LEU A 119 -4.35 -8.28 -5.29
C LEU A 119 -3.15 -8.73 -6.13
N PHE A 120 -2.00 -8.83 -5.49
CA PHE A 120 -0.76 -9.32 -6.07
C PHE A 120 -0.09 -10.33 -5.13
N ASP A 121 0.06 -11.58 -5.59
CA ASP A 121 0.76 -12.60 -4.84
C ASP A 121 1.40 -13.66 -5.76
N GLU A 122 2.46 -14.30 -5.27
CA GLU A 122 3.10 -15.45 -5.91
C GLU A 122 2.42 -16.78 -5.59
N ARG A 123 1.57 -16.80 -4.56
CA ARG A 123 0.74 -17.93 -4.20
C ARG A 123 -0.67 -17.74 -4.75
N PRO A 124 -1.40 -18.83 -5.05
CA PRO A 124 -2.83 -18.74 -5.26
C PRO A 124 -3.44 -18.04 -4.04
N PHE A 125 -4.30 -17.04 -4.27
CA PHE A 125 -5.06 -16.44 -3.18
C PHE A 125 -5.90 -17.52 -2.53
N GLU A 126 -5.64 -17.77 -1.24
CA GLU A 126 -6.43 -18.70 -0.44
C GLU A 126 -7.78 -18.05 -0.16
N HIS A 127 -8.86 -18.84 -0.23
CA HIS A 127 -10.22 -18.35 -0.06
C HIS A 127 -10.40 -17.60 1.27
N GLU A 128 -9.68 -18.02 2.32
CA GLU A 128 -9.70 -17.45 3.66
C GLU A 128 -9.23 -15.99 3.68
N PHE A 129 -8.16 -15.65 2.96
CA PHE A 129 -7.69 -14.27 2.83
C PHE A 129 -8.73 -13.34 2.19
N CYS A 130 -9.41 -13.82 1.14
CA CYS A 130 -10.52 -13.08 0.56
C CYS A 130 -11.66 -12.89 1.59
N PHE A 131 -11.98 -13.90 2.39
CA PHE A 131 -13.02 -13.76 3.42
C PHE A 131 -12.64 -12.78 4.54
N GLU A 132 -11.37 -12.72 4.95
CA GLU A 132 -10.87 -11.75 5.94
C GLU A 132 -10.94 -10.31 5.43
N LEU A 133 -10.53 -10.08 4.17
CA LEU A 133 -10.70 -8.78 3.50
C LEU A 133 -12.18 -8.37 3.40
N LEU A 134 -13.06 -9.36 3.24
CA LEU A 134 -14.51 -9.17 3.08
C LEU A 134 -15.26 -9.13 4.41
N ASN A 135 -14.57 -9.19 5.55
CA ASN A 135 -15.22 -9.08 6.83
C ASN A 135 -15.94 -7.71 6.90
N PRO A 136 -17.26 -7.67 7.16
CA PRO A 136 -18.02 -6.42 7.23
C PRO A 136 -17.48 -5.43 8.28
N SER A 137 -16.69 -5.90 9.25
CA SER A 137 -15.95 -5.01 10.14
C SER A 137 -14.99 -4.09 9.37
N HIS A 138 -14.34 -4.58 8.30
CA HIS A 138 -13.25 -3.90 7.59
C HIS A 138 -13.71 -2.94 6.49
N LEU A 139 -14.96 -3.05 6.03
CA LEU A 139 -15.47 -2.36 4.85
C LEU A 139 -16.70 -1.52 5.20
N SER A 140 -16.66 -0.22 4.86
CA SER A 140 -17.86 0.61 4.97
C SER A 140 -18.71 0.45 3.70
N LYS A 141 -19.92 -0.06 3.90
CA LYS A 141 -20.96 -0.46 2.92
C LYS A 141 -20.87 0.22 1.55
N ASN A 142 -20.86 -0.60 0.48
CA ASN A 142 -21.63 -0.45 -0.77
C ASN A 142 -21.16 -1.48 -1.82
N TYR A 143 -19.85 -1.70 -2.00
CA TYR A 143 -19.27 -2.76 -2.84
C TYR A 143 -17.73 -2.72 -2.72
N VAL A 144 -17.08 -3.87 -2.89
CA VAL A 144 -15.63 -3.94 -3.11
C VAL A 144 -15.35 -4.71 -4.40
N TYR A 145 -14.58 -4.10 -5.29
CA TYR A 145 -14.06 -4.76 -6.49
C TYR A 145 -12.69 -5.37 -6.19
N ILE A 146 -12.56 -6.68 -6.34
CA ILE A 146 -11.29 -7.39 -6.15
C ILE A 146 -10.72 -7.76 -7.51
N ILE A 147 -9.57 -7.19 -7.88
CA ILE A 147 -8.83 -7.56 -9.09
C ILE A 147 -7.67 -8.46 -8.71
N GLY A 148 -7.76 -9.76 -9.00
CA GLY A 148 -6.62 -10.65 -8.87
C GLY A 148 -5.71 -10.57 -10.09
N ASN A 149 -4.46 -10.11 -9.89
CA ASN A 149 -3.46 -10.09 -10.93
C ASN A 149 -2.56 -11.33 -10.81
N ARG A 150 -2.68 -12.27 -11.75
CA ARG A 150 -1.84 -13.49 -11.79
C ARG A 150 -0.73 -13.32 -12.82
N LYS A 151 0.53 -13.28 -12.38
CA LYS A 151 1.69 -13.37 -13.28
C LYS A 151 2.05 -14.85 -13.50
N ARG A 152 1.64 -15.45 -14.63
CA ARG A 152 2.10 -16.80 -14.99
C ARG A 152 3.55 -16.73 -15.48
N MET A 153 4.50 -17.35 -14.77
CA MET A 153 5.94 -17.32 -15.11
C MET A 153 6.35 -18.04 -16.40
N ARG A 154 5.44 -18.63 -17.18
CA ARG A 154 5.82 -19.44 -18.37
C ARG A 154 5.34 -18.92 -19.73
N ALA A 155 4.67 -17.78 -19.79
CA ALA A 155 4.41 -17.04 -21.02
C ALA A 155 4.12 -15.59 -20.62
N ASN A 156 4.45 -14.62 -21.46
CA ASN A 156 4.22 -13.18 -21.25
C ASN A 156 2.72 -12.77 -21.13
N ASN A 157 1.84 -13.67 -20.70
CA ASN A 157 0.42 -13.43 -20.50
C ASN A 157 0.15 -13.32 -19.00
N ALA A 158 0.10 -12.09 -18.50
CA ALA A 158 -0.58 -11.82 -17.24
C ALA A 158 -2.06 -12.17 -17.41
N GLN A 159 -2.60 -13.02 -16.52
CA GLN A 159 -4.04 -13.25 -16.45
C GLN A 159 -4.56 -12.46 -15.26
N SER A 160 -5.31 -11.40 -15.54
CA SER A 160 -6.09 -10.69 -14.53
C SER A 160 -7.49 -11.30 -14.48
N TYR A 161 -7.99 -11.56 -13.28
CA TYR A 161 -9.39 -11.86 -13.05
C TYR A 161 -9.96 -10.79 -12.13
N SER A 162 -11.21 -10.42 -12.36
CA SER A 162 -11.91 -9.48 -11.50
C SER A 162 -13.14 -10.11 -10.89
N ILE A 163 -13.33 -9.83 -9.60
CA ILE A 163 -14.46 -10.28 -8.81
C ILE A 163 -15.13 -9.01 -8.29
N LEU A 164 -16.33 -8.72 -8.78
CA LEU A 164 -17.18 -7.68 -8.20
C LEU A 164 -17.95 -8.28 -7.03
N ILE A 165 -17.81 -7.69 -5.85
CA ILE A 165 -18.52 -8.14 -4.65
C ILE A 165 -19.39 -7.00 -4.14
N LEU A 166 -20.70 -7.23 -4.17
CA LEU A 166 -21.70 -6.32 -3.59
C LEU A 166 -21.81 -6.61 -2.10
N LEU A 167 -21.64 -5.58 -1.27
CA LEU A 167 -21.73 -5.69 0.19
C LEU A 167 -23.01 -5.00 0.64
N ASN A 168 -23.94 -5.78 1.21
CA ASN A 168 -25.26 -5.32 1.70
C ASN A 168 -25.17 -4.58 3.06
#